data_AF-A0AAU5FEK3-F1
#
_entry.id   AF-A0AAU5FEK3-F1
#
_cell.length_a   1.000
_cell.length_b   1.000
_cell.length_c   1.000
_cell.angle_alpha   90.00
_cell.angle_beta   90.00
_cell.angle_gamma   90.00
#
_symmetry.space_group_name_H-M   'P 1'
#
loop_
_entity.id
_entity.type
_entity.pdbx_description
1 polymer ?
#
loop_
_entity_poly.entity_id
_entity_poly.type
_entity_poly.pdbx_seq_one_letter_code
_entity_poly.pdbx_strand_id
1 'polypeptide(L)'
;MRRRPRGGKRLHAFFATMYYAGPRPEEAVAMGVSDVRLPEEDAEDQWSELLFHTAQPEVGKNWTDDGEIHEERGLKGRASDDTRVVPGHPSLTRILREHIKARGLKPGDLLFPGEKGDMLAGSVIRRAWLTARREILTPEEYTSPLGKRVYDLRHTCLTNWLNAGVPPAQVAEWAGNGVPVLLAIYAWCISGQLDDLKKRIEARDALPDLFN
;
A
#
# COMPACT_ATOMS: atom_id res chain seq x y z
N MET A 1 -30.71 -12.79 15.51
CA MET A 1 -29.98 -12.28 14.33
C MET A 1 -29.04 -11.17 14.79
N ARG A 2 -27.76 -11.47 15.05
CA ARG A 2 -26.81 -10.55 15.72
C ARG A 2 -26.35 -9.48 14.70
N ARG A 3 -26.87 -8.26 14.83
CA ARG A 3 -26.51 -7.09 14.00
C ARG A 3 -25.01 -6.81 14.16
N ARG A 4 -24.18 -7.25 13.21
CA ARG A 4 -22.74 -6.94 13.15
C ARG A 4 -22.59 -5.43 12.87
N PRO A 5 -21.69 -4.70 13.56
CA PRO A 5 -21.49 -3.26 13.30
C PRO A 5 -21.11 -3.05 11.83
N ARG A 6 -21.73 -2.04 11.20
CA ARG A 6 -21.52 -1.71 9.79
C ARG A 6 -20.13 -1.09 9.58
N GLY A 7 -19.40 -1.58 8.58
CA GLY A 7 -18.34 -0.85 7.87
C GLY A 7 -16.94 -0.81 8.51
N GLY A 8 -16.75 0.02 9.54
CA GLY A 8 -15.42 0.56 9.90
C GLY A 8 -14.32 -0.48 10.18
N LYS A 9 -14.58 -1.43 11.09
CA LYS A 9 -13.59 -2.46 11.46
C LYS A 9 -13.24 -3.41 10.31
N ARG A 10 -14.14 -3.60 9.34
CA ARG A 10 -13.91 -4.54 8.21
C ARG A 10 -12.93 -3.99 7.19
N LEU A 11 -12.90 -2.66 7.04
CA LEU A 11 -12.08 -1.98 6.04
C LEU A 11 -10.74 -1.49 6.61
N HIS A 12 -10.56 -1.54 7.92
CA HIS A 12 -9.31 -1.16 8.56
C HIS A 12 -8.12 -1.93 7.97
N ALA A 13 -8.21 -3.25 7.86
CA ALA A 13 -7.14 -4.07 7.28
C ALA A 13 -6.89 -3.76 5.79
N PHE A 14 -7.96 -3.46 5.03
CA PHE A 14 -7.85 -3.04 3.64
C PHE A 14 -7.08 -1.71 3.50
N PHE A 15 -7.50 -0.67 4.22
CA PHE A 15 -6.82 0.64 4.17
C PHE A 15 -5.41 0.58 4.76
N ALA A 16 -5.19 -0.21 5.81
CA ALA A 16 -3.85 -0.44 6.36
C ALA A 16 -2.93 -1.09 5.34
N THR A 17 -3.42 -2.07 4.56
CA THR A 17 -2.64 -2.71 3.50
C THR A 17 -2.25 -1.70 2.43
N MET A 18 -3.20 -0.86 1.99
CA MET A 18 -2.93 0.24 1.07
C MET A 18 -1.87 1.21 1.61
N TYR A 19 -1.95 1.56 2.90
CA TYR A 19 -1.06 2.51 3.55
C TYR A 19 0.36 1.99 3.78
N TYR A 20 0.50 0.72 4.20
CA TYR A 20 1.78 0.14 4.60
C TYR A 20 2.51 -0.59 3.46
N ALA A 21 1.78 -1.09 2.45
CA ALA A 21 2.35 -1.89 1.36
C ALA A 21 2.10 -1.28 -0.03
N GLY A 22 1.34 -0.18 -0.12
CA GLY A 22 1.16 0.59 -1.34
C GLY A 22 0.60 -0.15 -2.57
N PRO A 23 -0.23 -1.22 -2.49
CA PRO A 23 -0.85 -1.78 -3.69
C PRO A 23 -1.78 -0.79 -4.39
N ARG A 24 -2.12 -1.07 -5.64
CA ARG A 24 -3.29 -0.46 -6.27
C ARG A 24 -4.56 -1.02 -5.61
N PRO A 25 -5.66 -0.24 -5.54
CA PRO A 25 -6.88 -0.72 -4.89
C PRO A 25 -7.42 -2.03 -5.47
N GLU A 26 -7.28 -2.23 -6.78
CA GLU A 26 -7.75 -3.42 -7.51
C GLU A 26 -6.96 -4.67 -7.11
N GLU A 27 -5.66 -4.51 -6.87
CA GLU A 27 -4.79 -5.59 -6.39
C GLU A 27 -5.18 -5.96 -4.96
N ALA A 28 -5.38 -4.96 -4.09
CA ALA A 28 -5.77 -5.18 -2.71
C ALA A 28 -7.11 -5.91 -2.59
N VAL A 29 -8.14 -5.55 -3.38
CA VAL A 29 -9.44 -6.25 -3.33
C VAL A 29 -9.41 -7.67 -3.91
N ALA A 30 -8.42 -7.97 -4.75
CA ALA A 30 -8.24 -9.29 -5.36
C ALA A 30 -7.39 -10.24 -4.51
N MET A 31 -6.67 -9.74 -3.50
CA MET A 31 -5.82 -10.57 -2.64
C MET A 31 -6.60 -11.69 -1.94
N GLY A 32 -6.03 -12.89 -1.99
CA GLY A 32 -6.41 -14.03 -1.15
C GLY A 32 -5.62 -14.06 0.16
N VAL A 33 -6.07 -14.87 1.12
CA VAL A 33 -5.31 -15.12 2.35
C VAL A 33 -3.97 -15.81 2.04
N SER A 34 -3.91 -16.67 1.02
CA SER A 34 -2.68 -17.33 0.57
C SER A 34 -1.61 -16.38 0.04
N ASP A 35 -1.98 -15.15 -0.33
CA ASP A 35 -1.04 -14.13 -0.80
C ASP A 35 -0.30 -13.41 0.35
N VAL A 36 -0.61 -13.76 1.61
CA VAL A 36 0.01 -13.16 2.79
C VAL A 36 0.75 -14.22 3.59
N ARG A 37 2.06 -14.01 3.77
CA ARG A 37 2.87 -14.81 4.69
C ARG A 37 3.10 -14.00 5.95
N LEU A 38 2.44 -14.40 7.02
CA LEU A 38 2.67 -13.83 8.33
C LEU A 38 3.73 -14.67 9.05
N PRO A 39 4.70 -14.06 9.75
CA PRO A 39 5.60 -14.79 10.63
C PRO A 39 4.82 -15.43 11.78
N GLU A 40 5.46 -16.32 12.55
CA GLU A 40 4.86 -16.83 13.79
C GLU A 40 4.68 -15.71 14.84
N GLU A 41 3.77 -15.89 15.79
CA GLU A 41 3.48 -14.85 16.81
C GLU A 41 4.67 -14.56 17.73
N ASP A 42 5.57 -15.51 17.92
CA ASP A 42 6.77 -15.45 18.76
C ASP A 42 8.07 -15.21 17.99
N ALA A 43 8.00 -15.03 16.67
CA ALA A 43 9.16 -14.71 15.86
C ALA A 43 9.76 -13.34 16.25
N GLU A 44 11.08 -13.24 16.30
CA GLU A 44 11.79 -11.98 16.56
C GLU A 44 11.53 -10.96 15.44
N ASP A 45 11.54 -11.44 14.19
CA ASP A 45 11.16 -10.66 13.02
C ASP A 45 9.65 -10.76 12.77
N GLN A 46 8.95 -9.63 12.86
CA GLN A 46 7.51 -9.51 12.65
C GLN A 46 7.13 -8.90 11.29
N TRP A 47 8.07 -8.80 10.35
CA TRP A 47 7.75 -8.38 8.97
C TRP A 47 7.02 -9.50 8.21
N SER A 48 5.97 -9.13 7.47
CA SER A 48 5.24 -10.06 6.60
C SER A 48 5.67 -9.93 5.14
N GLU A 49 5.32 -10.92 4.33
CA GLU A 49 5.43 -10.83 2.87
C GLU A 49 4.03 -10.78 2.25
N LEU A 50 3.78 -9.80 1.38
CA LEU A 50 2.56 -9.67 0.60
C LEU A 50 2.88 -9.91 -0.87
N LEU A 51 2.20 -10.88 -1.47
CA LEU A 51 2.27 -11.16 -2.90
C LEU A 51 1.17 -10.38 -3.63
N PHE A 52 1.56 -9.43 -4.48
CA PHE A 52 0.62 -8.71 -5.34
C PHE A 52 0.71 -9.22 -6.77
N HIS A 53 -0.44 -9.59 -7.32
CA HIS A 53 -0.61 -9.94 -8.73
C HIS A 53 -0.92 -8.69 -9.54
N THR A 54 -0.30 -8.50 -10.70
CA THR A 54 -0.64 -7.39 -11.58
C THR A 54 -2.08 -7.53 -12.07
N ALA A 55 -2.93 -6.54 -11.74
CA ALA A 55 -4.35 -6.60 -12.07
C ALA A 55 -4.59 -6.69 -13.59
N GLN A 56 -5.46 -7.61 -14.01
CA GLN A 56 -5.97 -7.66 -15.39
C GLN A 56 -6.82 -6.40 -15.70
N PRO A 57 -6.80 -5.89 -16.95
CA PRO A 57 -7.55 -4.68 -17.33
C PRO A 57 -9.06 -4.72 -17.03
N GLU A 58 -9.67 -5.90 -16.95
CA GLU A 58 -11.11 -6.05 -16.69
C GLU A 58 -11.54 -5.58 -15.28
N VAL A 59 -10.64 -5.65 -14.28
CA VAL A 59 -10.94 -5.21 -12.91
C VAL A 59 -10.93 -3.68 -12.80
N GLY A 60 -10.16 -2.99 -13.67
CA GLY A 60 -9.99 -1.53 -13.65
C GLY A 60 -11.22 -0.72 -14.05
N LYS A 61 -12.15 -1.30 -14.84
CA LYS A 61 -13.35 -0.57 -15.30
C LYS A 61 -14.34 -0.22 -14.19
N ASN A 62 -14.30 -0.95 -13.07
CA ASN A 62 -15.13 -0.66 -11.89
C ASN A 62 -14.45 0.30 -10.89
N TRP A 63 -13.23 0.74 -11.21
CA TRP A 63 -12.34 1.53 -10.38
C TRP A 63 -11.78 2.73 -11.17
N THR A 64 -12.66 3.65 -11.54
CA THR A 64 -12.26 4.97 -12.04
C THR A 64 -13.03 6.00 -11.22
N ASP A 65 -12.35 6.71 -10.32
CA ASP A 65 -12.92 7.87 -9.61
C ASP A 65 -12.53 9.19 -10.29
N ASP A 66 -11.57 9.19 -11.21
CA ASP A 66 -11.05 10.42 -11.79
C ASP A 66 -10.72 10.18 -13.26
N GLY A 67 -11.28 11.00 -14.15
CA GLY A 67 -10.96 11.03 -15.58
C GLY A 67 -9.53 11.50 -15.88
N GLU A 68 -8.55 11.12 -15.06
CA GLU A 68 -7.13 11.28 -15.36
C GLU A 68 -6.57 9.96 -15.88
N ILE A 69 -5.65 10.07 -16.83
CA ILE A 69 -5.05 8.96 -17.56
C ILE A 69 -4.41 7.98 -16.56
N HIS A 70 -5.09 6.86 -16.32
CA HIS A 70 -4.68 5.79 -15.42
C HIS A 70 -3.41 5.11 -15.91
N GLU A 71 -2.22 5.67 -15.65
CA GLU A 71 -0.90 5.10 -16.01
C GLU A 71 -0.97 4.21 -17.26
N GLU A 72 -1.62 4.72 -18.31
CA GLU A 72 -1.93 3.90 -19.46
C GLU A 72 -0.64 3.89 -20.26
N ARG A 73 -0.07 2.69 -20.42
CA ARG A 73 1.08 2.33 -21.28
C ARG A 73 2.41 2.11 -20.54
N GLY A 74 2.41 1.07 -19.71
CA GLY A 74 3.54 0.14 -19.58
C GLY A 74 3.32 -1.21 -20.30
N LEU A 75 2.22 -1.36 -21.06
CA LEU A 75 1.84 -2.62 -21.74
C LEU A 75 2.55 -2.81 -23.08
N LYS A 76 3.88 -2.81 -23.07
CA LYS A 76 4.67 -3.51 -24.09
C LYS A 76 5.59 -4.50 -23.38
N GLY A 77 5.11 -5.75 -23.28
CA GLY A 77 5.99 -6.91 -23.15
C GLY A 77 6.06 -7.61 -21.80
N ARG A 78 5.03 -7.57 -20.94
CA ARG A 78 5.02 -8.41 -19.72
C ARG A 78 3.97 -9.50 -19.80
N ALA A 79 4.42 -10.73 -19.54
CA ALA A 79 3.57 -11.91 -19.43
C ALA A 79 2.56 -11.73 -18.30
N SER A 80 1.47 -12.49 -18.36
CA SER A 80 0.34 -12.51 -17.41
C SER A 80 0.70 -12.87 -15.96
N ASP A 81 1.98 -13.08 -15.65
CA ASP A 81 2.49 -13.64 -14.40
C ASP A 81 3.39 -12.65 -13.63
N ASP A 82 3.30 -11.35 -13.90
CA ASP A 82 4.09 -10.33 -13.17
C ASP A 82 3.53 -10.19 -11.74
N THR A 83 4.08 -10.99 -10.82
CA THR A 83 3.84 -10.90 -9.38
C THR A 83 5.00 -10.20 -8.71
N ARG A 84 4.72 -9.46 -7.63
CA ARG A 84 5.77 -8.85 -6.80
C ARG A 84 5.54 -9.14 -5.32
N VAL A 85 6.63 -9.35 -4.61
CA VAL A 85 6.63 -9.50 -3.16
C VAL A 85 6.96 -8.16 -2.53
N VAL A 86 6.14 -7.74 -1.57
CA VAL A 86 6.29 -6.47 -0.86
C VAL A 86 6.37 -6.73 0.64
N PRO A 87 7.34 -6.13 1.34
CA PRO A 87 7.44 -6.28 2.79
C PRO A 87 6.28 -5.56 3.49
N GLY A 88 5.61 -6.27 4.39
CA GLY A 88 4.59 -5.74 5.27
C GLY A 88 5.18 -5.34 6.61
N HIS A 89 5.08 -4.06 6.94
CA HIS A 89 5.53 -3.51 8.22
C HIS A 89 4.93 -4.30 9.42
N PRO A 90 5.63 -4.45 10.57
CA PRO A 90 5.11 -5.20 11.73
C PRO A 90 3.72 -4.76 12.22
N SER A 91 3.40 -3.46 12.12
CA SER A 91 2.05 -2.95 12.39
C SER A 91 1.00 -3.57 11.46
N LEU A 92 1.32 -3.72 10.17
CA LEU A 92 0.45 -4.39 9.19
C LEU A 92 0.32 -5.87 9.51
N THR A 93 1.41 -6.56 9.86
CA THR A 93 1.38 -7.97 10.32
C THR A 93 0.36 -8.18 11.42
N ARG A 94 0.40 -7.34 12.46
CA ARG A 94 -0.55 -7.39 13.58
C ARG A 94 -2.00 -7.18 13.12
N ILE A 95 -2.24 -6.16 12.28
CA ILE A 95 -3.57 -5.85 11.76
C ILE A 95 -4.13 -7.01 10.91
N LEU A 96 -3.31 -7.59 10.03
CA LEU A 96 -3.70 -8.70 9.17
C LEU A 96 -3.97 -9.97 9.98
N ARG A 97 -3.13 -10.27 10.99
CA ARG A 97 -3.35 -11.41 11.89
C ARG A 97 -4.66 -11.29 12.66
N GLU A 98 -4.90 -10.12 13.28
CA GLU A 98 -6.15 -9.83 13.99
C GLU A 98 -7.37 -9.94 13.06
N HIS A 99 -7.25 -9.44 11.83
CA HIS A 99 -8.32 -9.49 10.83
C HIS A 99 -8.64 -10.91 10.40
N ILE A 100 -7.64 -11.70 10.01
CA ILE A 100 -7.79 -13.11 9.61
C ILE A 100 -8.46 -13.90 10.73
N LYS A 101 -7.98 -13.75 11.97
CA LYS A 101 -8.53 -14.41 13.17
C LYS A 101 -9.97 -13.98 13.47
N ALA A 102 -10.25 -12.68 13.49
CA ALA A 102 -11.57 -12.15 13.82
C ALA A 102 -12.64 -12.51 12.77
N ARG A 103 -12.23 -12.74 11.53
CA ARG A 103 -13.09 -13.10 10.41
C ARG A 103 -13.16 -14.61 10.18
N GLY A 104 -12.23 -15.38 10.73
CA GLY A 104 -12.12 -16.83 10.53
C GLY A 104 -11.80 -17.18 9.09
N LEU A 105 -10.97 -16.38 8.42
CA LEU A 105 -10.61 -16.58 7.01
C LEU A 105 -9.67 -17.78 6.87
N LYS A 106 -9.85 -18.52 5.77
CA LYS A 106 -9.06 -19.69 5.38
C LYS A 106 -8.18 -19.35 4.17
N PRO A 107 -7.14 -20.15 3.87
CA PRO A 107 -6.23 -19.88 2.76
C PRO A 107 -6.89 -19.63 1.39
N GLY A 108 -8.04 -20.27 1.11
CA GLY A 108 -8.79 -20.08 -0.15
C GLY A 108 -9.78 -18.91 -0.17
N ASP A 109 -9.90 -18.17 0.94
CA ASP A 109 -10.79 -17.02 1.02
C ASP A 109 -10.10 -15.74 0.51
N LEU A 110 -10.91 -14.78 0.06
CA LEU A 110 -10.44 -13.40 -0.12
C LEU A 110 -9.95 -12.84 1.21
N LEU A 111 -8.85 -12.07 1.16
CA LEU A 111 -8.31 -11.39 2.33
C LEU A 111 -9.27 -10.31 2.84
N PHE A 112 -9.92 -9.57 1.94
CA PHE A 112 -10.91 -8.55 2.28
C PHE A 112 -12.27 -8.85 1.65
N PRO A 113 -13.01 -9.84 2.17
CA PRO A 113 -14.29 -10.21 1.57
C PRO A 113 -15.36 -9.15 1.88
N GLY A 114 -16.21 -8.92 0.89
CA GLY A 114 -17.47 -8.18 1.00
C GLY A 114 -18.42 -8.82 2.01
N GLU A 115 -19.60 -8.21 2.19
CA GLU A 115 -20.56 -8.68 3.21
C GLU A 115 -21.04 -10.11 2.95
N LYS A 116 -21.10 -10.51 1.68
CA LYS A 116 -21.59 -11.83 1.24
C LYS A 116 -20.46 -12.82 0.96
N GLY A 117 -19.20 -12.45 1.21
CA GLY A 117 -18.03 -13.27 0.87
C GLY A 117 -17.50 -13.03 -0.56
N ASP A 118 -18.16 -12.15 -1.32
CA ASP A 118 -17.78 -11.69 -2.65
C ASP A 118 -16.64 -10.66 -2.61
N MET A 119 -16.17 -10.25 -3.79
CA MET A 119 -15.20 -9.15 -3.89
C MET A 119 -15.74 -7.87 -3.25
N LEU A 120 -14.84 -7.16 -2.57
CA LEU A 120 -15.20 -5.91 -1.92
C LEU A 120 -15.52 -4.82 -2.97
N ALA A 121 -16.77 -4.36 -2.98
CA ALA A 121 -17.21 -3.36 -3.94
C ALA A 121 -16.54 -1.99 -3.74
N GLY A 122 -16.05 -1.38 -4.82
CA GLY A 122 -15.43 -0.05 -4.80
C GLY A 122 -16.32 1.05 -4.21
N SER A 123 -17.65 0.96 -4.39
CA SER A 123 -18.61 1.89 -3.80
C SER A 123 -18.65 1.84 -2.26
N VAL A 124 -18.40 0.67 -1.66
CA VAL A 124 -18.31 0.50 -0.20
C VAL A 124 -17.04 1.16 0.32
N ILE A 125 -15.93 0.97 -0.39
CA ILE A 125 -14.63 1.55 -0.04
C ILE A 125 -14.70 3.08 -0.12
N ARG A 126 -15.17 3.63 -1.25
CA ARG A 126 -15.32 5.09 -1.44
C ARG A 126 -16.20 5.72 -0.37
N ARG A 127 -17.35 5.10 -0.07
CA ARG A 127 -18.26 5.61 0.96
C ARG A 127 -17.59 5.64 2.33
N ALA A 128 -16.90 4.56 2.72
CA ALA A 128 -16.21 4.50 3.99
C ALA A 128 -15.08 5.53 4.08
N TRP A 129 -14.33 5.73 3.00
CA TRP A 129 -13.27 6.74 2.92
C TRP A 129 -13.82 8.16 3.09
N LEU A 130 -14.86 8.52 2.34
CA LEU A 130 -15.49 9.83 2.43
C LEU A 130 -16.09 10.11 3.81
N THR A 131 -16.71 9.09 4.43
CA THR A 131 -17.20 9.18 5.81
C THR A 131 -16.06 9.45 6.78
N ALA A 132 -14.98 8.66 6.73
CA ALA A 132 -13.83 8.84 7.61
C ALA A 132 -13.17 10.22 7.44
N ARG A 133 -12.98 10.68 6.19
CA ARG A 133 -12.44 12.03 5.91
C ARG A 133 -13.30 13.11 6.55
N ARG A 134 -14.63 13.02 6.42
CA ARG A 134 -15.55 14.02 6.98
C ARG A 134 -15.55 14.04 8.51
N GLU A 135 -15.32 12.90 9.14
CA GLU A 135 -15.30 12.77 10.60
C GLU A 135 -13.99 13.27 11.23
N ILE A 136 -12.87 13.18 10.51
CA ILE A 136 -11.52 13.44 11.06
C ILE A 136 -10.93 14.78 10.61
N LEU A 137 -11.17 15.19 9.37
CA LEU A 137 -10.57 16.40 8.80
C LEU A 137 -11.37 17.66 9.17
N THR A 138 -10.68 18.79 9.27
CA THR A 138 -11.38 20.08 9.36
C THR A 138 -12.16 20.37 8.07
N PRO A 139 -13.15 21.28 8.08
CA PRO A 139 -13.86 21.69 6.86
C PRO A 139 -12.92 22.16 5.75
N GLU A 140 -11.86 22.92 6.10
CA GLU A 140 -10.86 23.39 5.14
C GLU A 140 -10.06 22.22 4.56
N GLU A 141 -9.56 21.32 5.40
CA GLU A 141 -8.81 20.13 4.99
C GLU A 141 -9.66 19.19 4.12
N TYR A 142 -10.93 18.99 4.46
CA TYR A 142 -11.85 18.12 3.71
C TYR A 142 -12.09 18.62 2.28
N THR A 143 -12.19 19.94 2.10
CA THR A 143 -12.36 20.56 0.77
C THR A 143 -11.06 20.62 -0.03
N SER A 144 -9.91 20.52 0.64
CA SER A 144 -8.60 20.46 0.00
C SER A 144 -8.34 19.10 -0.70
N PRO A 145 -7.25 18.99 -1.49
CA PRO A 145 -6.78 17.72 -2.05
C PRO A 145 -6.33 16.68 -1.00
N LEU A 146 -6.21 17.04 0.28
CA LEU A 146 -5.68 16.16 1.33
C LEU A 146 -6.48 14.86 1.45
N GLY A 147 -5.82 13.75 1.10
CA GLY A 147 -6.39 12.40 1.14
C GLY A 147 -7.69 12.27 0.34
N LYS A 148 -7.89 13.09 -0.71
CA LYS A 148 -9.15 13.16 -1.46
C LYS A 148 -9.58 11.80 -1.99
N ARG A 149 -8.62 10.97 -2.38
CA ARG A 149 -8.83 9.66 -3.00
C ARG A 149 -8.24 8.56 -2.13
N VAL A 150 -8.82 7.36 -2.22
CA VAL A 150 -8.25 6.15 -1.61
C VAL A 150 -6.85 5.86 -2.18
N TYR A 151 -6.65 6.17 -3.47
CA TYR A 151 -5.38 6.02 -4.17
C TYR A 151 -4.25 6.87 -3.54
N ASP A 152 -4.57 7.94 -2.82
CA ASP A 152 -3.58 8.79 -2.15
C ASP A 152 -2.85 8.03 -1.02
N LEU A 153 -3.40 6.92 -0.51
CA LEU A 153 -2.70 6.02 0.42
C LEU A 153 -1.47 5.38 -0.22
N ARG A 154 -1.58 4.99 -1.50
CA ARG A 154 -0.43 4.47 -2.26
C ARG A 154 0.62 5.56 -2.45
N HIS A 155 0.22 6.78 -2.81
CA HIS A 155 1.16 7.89 -2.89
C HIS A 155 1.87 8.15 -1.56
N THR A 156 1.14 8.09 -0.45
CA THR A 156 1.69 8.25 0.90
C THR A 156 2.71 7.15 1.20
N CYS A 157 2.39 5.89 0.94
CA CYS A 157 3.29 4.75 1.15
C CYS A 157 4.61 4.90 0.39
N LEU A 158 4.52 5.14 -0.92
CA LEU A 158 5.70 5.25 -1.79
C LEU A 158 6.57 6.46 -1.41
N THR A 159 5.94 7.59 -1.07
CA THR A 159 6.64 8.78 -0.59
C THR A 159 7.36 8.51 0.72
N ASN A 160 6.72 7.78 1.65
CA ASN A 160 7.34 7.42 2.93
C ASN A 160 8.54 6.49 2.77
N TRP A 161 8.49 5.49 1.87
CA TRP A 161 9.64 4.64 1.60
C TRP A 161 10.82 5.43 1.01
N LEU A 162 10.56 6.32 0.06
CA LEU A 162 11.58 7.22 -0.48
C LEU A 162 12.15 8.13 0.61
N ASN A 163 11.30 8.70 1.47
CA ASN A 163 11.70 9.54 2.60
C ASN A 163 12.38 8.76 3.74
N ALA A 164 12.26 7.44 3.78
CA ALA A 164 13.05 6.57 4.65
C ALA A 164 14.42 6.21 4.05
N GLY A 165 14.67 6.60 2.79
CA GLY A 165 15.92 6.35 2.07
C GLY A 165 15.98 4.98 1.41
N VAL A 166 14.84 4.33 1.16
CA VAL A 166 14.78 3.11 0.34
C VAL A 166 15.18 3.46 -1.09
N PRO A 167 16.06 2.69 -1.75
CA PRO A 167 16.49 2.99 -3.12
C PRO A 167 15.30 3.08 -4.09
N PRO A 168 15.26 4.08 -4.99
CA PRO A 168 14.14 4.26 -5.93
C PRO A 168 13.85 3.03 -6.80
N ALA A 169 14.88 2.26 -7.17
CA ALA A 169 14.70 1.01 -7.92
C ALA A 169 13.91 -0.04 -7.13
N GLN A 170 14.18 -0.16 -5.83
CA GLN A 170 13.46 -1.08 -4.94
C GLN A 170 12.01 -0.64 -4.71
N VAL A 171 11.80 0.68 -4.50
CA VAL A 171 10.45 1.24 -4.39
C VAL A 171 9.66 1.01 -5.67
N ALA A 172 10.29 1.17 -6.83
CA ALA A 172 9.63 0.94 -8.12
C ALA A 172 9.22 -0.51 -8.32
N GLU A 173 10.11 -1.45 -7.95
CA GLU A 173 9.82 -2.89 -7.95
C GLU A 173 8.62 -3.22 -7.06
N TRP A 174 8.63 -2.79 -5.80
CA TRP A 174 7.51 -3.02 -4.87
C TRP A 174 6.22 -2.31 -5.29
N ALA A 175 6.33 -1.16 -5.94
CA ALA A 175 5.18 -0.46 -6.50
C ALA A 175 4.64 -1.15 -7.76
N GLY A 176 5.44 -1.95 -8.47
CA GLY A 176 5.09 -2.48 -9.79
C GLY A 176 5.10 -1.41 -10.88
N ASN A 177 5.98 -0.40 -10.77
CA ASN A 177 6.16 0.64 -11.78
C ASN A 177 7.60 0.62 -12.35
N GLY A 178 7.84 1.39 -13.41
CA GLY A 178 9.21 1.66 -13.85
C GLY A 178 9.83 2.80 -13.05
N VAL A 179 11.14 2.75 -12.81
CA VAL A 179 11.88 3.83 -12.11
C VAL A 179 11.62 5.22 -12.71
N PRO A 180 11.59 5.43 -14.05
CA PRO A 180 11.27 6.74 -14.62
C PRO A 180 9.87 7.24 -14.25
N VAL A 181 8.88 6.33 -14.18
CA VAL A 181 7.49 6.67 -13.78
C VAL A 181 7.46 7.07 -12.30
N LEU A 182 8.14 6.31 -11.44
CA LEU A 182 8.26 6.64 -10.02
C LEU A 182 8.86 8.04 -9.83
N LEU A 183 10.01 8.33 -10.45
CA LEU A 183 10.70 9.60 -10.26
C LEU A 183 9.92 10.78 -10.85
N ALA A 184 9.22 10.59 -11.98
CA ALA A 184 8.37 11.64 -12.56
C ALA A 184 7.27 12.10 -11.59
N ILE A 185 6.76 11.19 -10.75
CA ILE A 185 5.68 11.47 -9.81
C ILE A 185 6.22 11.97 -8.46
N TYR A 186 7.28 11.35 -7.92
CA TYR A 186 7.66 11.51 -6.51
C TYR A 186 8.96 12.29 -6.27
N ALA A 187 9.75 12.64 -7.29
CA ALA A 187 11.04 13.32 -7.10
C ALA A 187 10.92 14.63 -6.29
N TRP A 188 9.81 15.36 -6.45
CA TRP A 188 9.58 16.63 -5.75
C TRP A 188 9.06 16.48 -4.32
N CYS A 189 8.64 15.27 -3.91
CA CYS A 189 8.13 15.01 -2.57
C CYS A 189 9.21 14.53 -1.58
N ILE A 190 10.43 14.32 -2.06
CA ILE A 190 11.58 13.96 -1.24
C ILE A 190 12.16 15.23 -0.64
N SER A 191 11.94 15.45 0.66
CA SER A 191 12.39 16.66 1.37
C SER A 191 12.87 16.32 2.78
N GLY A 192 13.66 17.20 3.39
CA GLY A 192 14.12 17.02 4.78
C GLY A 192 15.23 15.98 5.01
N GLN A 193 15.72 15.33 3.94
CA GLN A 193 16.76 14.30 4.05
C GLN A 193 18.21 14.83 3.95
N LEU A 194 18.43 16.12 3.66
CA LEU A 194 19.77 16.62 3.34
C LEU A 194 20.80 16.31 4.44
N ASP A 195 20.45 16.46 5.71
CA ASP A 195 21.37 16.22 6.81
C ASP A 195 21.66 14.72 7.02
N ASP A 196 20.67 13.85 6.81
CA ASP A 196 20.86 12.40 6.85
C ASP A 196 21.71 11.92 5.66
N LEU A 197 21.45 12.46 4.47
CA LEU A 197 22.23 12.18 3.26
C LEU A 197 23.68 12.62 3.41
N LYS A 198 23.94 13.81 3.98
CA LYS A 198 25.30 14.28 4.30
C LYS A 198 26.01 13.31 5.23
N LYS A 199 25.39 12.88 6.34
CA LYS A 199 25.97 11.90 7.27
C LYS A 199 26.32 10.58 6.59
N ARG A 200 25.44 10.08 5.71
CA ARG A 200 25.70 8.84 4.94
C ARG A 200 26.89 8.99 3.99
N ILE A 201 27.04 10.16 3.35
CA ILE A 201 28.18 10.46 2.46
C ILE A 201 29.47 10.55 3.29
N GLU A 202 29.46 11.31 4.40
CA GLU A 202 30.62 11.46 5.30
C GLU A 202 31.10 10.11 5.86
N ALA A 203 30.17 9.24 6.25
CA ALA A 203 30.49 7.91 6.78
C ALA A 203 31.19 7.00 5.74
N ARG A 204 31.01 7.25 4.44
CA ARG A 204 31.62 6.45 3.37
C ARG A 204 33.00 6.96 2.96
N ASP A 205 33.21 8.27 3.05
CA ASP A 205 34.39 8.95 2.51
C ASP A 205 35.39 9.38 3.63
N ALA A 206 35.28 8.81 4.83
CA ALA A 206 36.23 9.05 5.91
C ALA A 206 37.63 8.54 5.50
N LEU A 207 38.58 9.47 5.33
CA LEU A 207 39.98 9.13 5.13
C LEU A 207 40.47 8.37 6.38
N PRO A 208 41.21 7.26 6.22
CA PRO A 208 41.86 6.61 7.36
C PRO A 208 42.77 7.63 8.05
N ASP A 209 42.78 7.63 9.39
CA ASP A 209 43.54 8.57 10.20
C ASP A 209 45.00 8.64 9.70
N LEU A 210 45.36 9.77 9.09
CA LEU A 210 46.67 10.00 8.47
C LEU A 210 47.78 10.34 9.50
N PHE A 211 47.57 9.99 10.78
CA PHE A 211 48.56 10.19 11.84
C PHE A 211 48.47 9.06 12.87
N ASN A 212 49.23 7.98 12.64
CA ASN A 212 49.78 7.10 13.66
C ASN A 212 51.25 6.85 13.32
#